data_AF-I0LDD7-F1
#
_entry.id   AF-I0LDD7-F1
#
_cell.length_a   1.000
_cell.length_b   1.000
_cell.length_c   1.000
_cell.angle_alpha   90.00
_cell.angle_beta   90.00
_cell.angle_gamma   90.00
#
_symmetry.space_group_name_H-M   'P 1'
#
loop_
_entity.id
_entity.type
_entity.pdbx_description
1 polymer ?
#
loop_
_entity_poly.entity_id
_entity_poly.type
_entity_poly.pdbx_seq_one_letter_code
_entity_poly.pdbx_strand_id
1 'polypeptide(L)'
;MGKRARGKFIRSALSHLRKQKARARRGQRTDGMTPERLRHTLLGERDGRTSGWHHRPGGIDPPGAKLIKVTKRDDRTGVYNGKVAMQNRRNGEWQEKRGGSTFFPDHWTPQDVDNAVTRGFNSPDVVKDPETGRWSGKYDGVHLKGFYDPETGTLSHGYPTLPGGTP
;
A
#
# COMPACT_ATOMS: atom_id res chain seq x y z
N MET A 1 -1.74 -0.72 23.58
CA MET A 1 -2.67 -1.40 22.64
C MET A 1 -2.39 -2.91 22.62
N GLY A 2 -3.35 -3.75 23.01
CA GLY A 2 -3.13 -5.20 23.29
C GLY A 2 -3.13 -6.13 22.06
N LYS A 3 -2.64 -7.38 22.24
CA LYS A 3 -2.54 -8.42 21.18
C LYS A 3 -3.86 -8.65 20.41
N ARG A 4 -5.02 -8.55 21.09
CA ARG A 4 -6.35 -8.70 20.49
C ARG A 4 -6.66 -7.66 19.40
N ALA A 5 -6.29 -6.40 19.63
CA ALA A 5 -6.49 -5.31 18.67
C ALA A 5 -5.59 -5.50 17.43
N ARG A 6 -4.31 -5.87 17.62
CA ARG A 6 -3.38 -6.18 16.51
C ARG A 6 -3.92 -7.27 15.59
N GLY A 7 -4.44 -8.35 16.17
CA GLY A 7 -5.06 -9.42 15.41
C GLY A 7 -6.27 -8.97 14.57
N LYS A 8 -7.07 -8.01 15.06
CA LYS A 8 -8.27 -7.52 14.36
C LYS A 8 -7.93 -6.84 13.04
N PHE A 9 -6.91 -5.99 13.01
CA PHE A 9 -6.54 -5.23 11.81
C PHE A 9 -5.92 -6.11 10.73
N ILE A 10 -5.01 -7.03 11.10
CA ILE A 10 -4.45 -8.00 10.14
C ILE A 10 -5.56 -8.90 9.59
N ARG A 11 -6.51 -9.34 10.45
CA ARG A 11 -7.68 -10.10 10.00
C ARG A 11 -8.54 -9.30 9.03
N SER A 12 -8.70 -7.99 9.25
CA SER A 12 -9.44 -7.11 8.32
C SER A 12 -8.74 -7.06 6.95
N ALA A 13 -7.42 -6.84 6.90
CA ALA A 13 -6.67 -6.83 5.64
C ALA A 13 -6.77 -8.17 4.91
N LEU A 14 -6.61 -9.29 5.62
CA LEU A 14 -6.75 -10.63 5.04
C LEU A 14 -8.19 -10.94 4.60
N SER A 15 -9.20 -10.48 5.35
CA SER A 15 -10.61 -10.63 4.98
C SER A 15 -10.94 -9.85 3.71
N HIS A 16 -10.47 -8.60 3.61
CA HIS A 16 -10.62 -7.78 2.42
C HIS A 16 -9.94 -8.44 1.21
N LEU A 17 -8.70 -8.92 1.36
CA LEU A 17 -8.01 -9.65 0.30
C LEU A 17 -8.77 -10.90 -0.16
N ARG A 18 -9.36 -11.68 0.76
CA ARG A 18 -10.19 -12.84 0.39
C ARG A 18 -11.41 -12.42 -0.42
N LYS A 19 -12.09 -11.34 -0.01
CA LYS A 19 -13.23 -10.77 -0.76
C LYS A 19 -12.79 -10.32 -2.17
N GLN A 20 -11.67 -9.61 -2.30
CA GLN A 20 -11.17 -9.17 -3.60
C GLN A 20 -10.73 -10.33 -4.50
N LYS A 21 -10.14 -11.39 -3.93
CA LYS A 21 -9.86 -12.64 -4.69
C LYS A 21 -11.13 -13.29 -5.21
N ALA A 22 -12.19 -13.36 -4.40
CA ALA A 22 -13.47 -13.92 -4.82
C ALA A 22 -14.09 -13.08 -5.96
N ARG A 23 -14.04 -11.74 -5.86
CA ARG A 23 -14.50 -10.83 -6.92
C ARG A 23 -13.68 -11.00 -8.21
N ALA A 24 -12.35 -11.06 -8.11
CA ALA A 24 -11.47 -11.25 -9.27
C ALA A 24 -11.76 -12.57 -9.99
N ARG A 25 -11.95 -13.68 -9.26
CA ARG A 25 -12.36 -14.97 -9.83
C ARG A 25 -13.69 -14.95 -10.57
N ARG A 26 -14.58 -14.01 -10.21
CA ARG A 26 -15.88 -13.79 -10.85
C ARG A 26 -15.82 -12.75 -11.97
N GLY A 27 -14.65 -12.21 -12.31
CA GLY A 27 -14.49 -11.11 -13.27
C GLY A 27 -15.01 -9.75 -12.78
N GLN A 28 -15.31 -9.60 -11.49
CA GLN A 28 -15.96 -8.40 -10.91
C GLN A 28 -14.96 -7.36 -10.35
N ARG A 29 -13.71 -7.42 -10.79
CA ARG A 29 -12.63 -6.52 -10.38
C ARG A 29 -11.77 -6.20 -11.61
N THR A 30 -12.18 -5.19 -12.35
CA THR A 30 -11.62 -4.82 -13.67
C THR A 30 -10.80 -3.53 -13.63
N ASP A 31 -10.96 -2.71 -12.59
CA ASP A 31 -10.48 -1.34 -12.50
C ASP A 31 -9.48 -1.08 -11.36
N GLY A 32 -9.33 -2.06 -10.46
CA GLY A 32 -8.45 -2.00 -9.29
C GLY A 32 -7.24 -2.92 -9.38
N MET A 33 -6.26 -2.73 -8.49
CA MET A 33 -5.08 -3.60 -8.38
C MET A 33 -5.47 -5.09 -8.32
N THR A 34 -4.68 -5.98 -8.92
CA THR A 34 -4.89 -7.42 -8.67
C THR A 34 -4.79 -7.75 -7.17
N PRO A 35 -5.40 -8.84 -6.68
CA PRO A 35 -5.30 -9.20 -5.27
C PRO A 35 -3.86 -9.37 -4.77
N GLU A 36 -2.94 -9.80 -5.63
CA GLU A 36 -1.51 -9.93 -5.35
C GLU A 36 -0.87 -8.56 -5.15
N ARG A 37 -1.18 -7.59 -6.02
CA ARG A 37 -0.68 -6.21 -5.91
C ARG A 37 -1.29 -5.46 -4.74
N LEU A 38 -2.58 -5.64 -4.48
CA LEU A 38 -3.23 -5.10 -3.28
C LEU A 38 -2.60 -5.69 -2.01
N ARG A 39 -2.28 -6.99 -2.01
CA ARG A 39 -1.58 -7.63 -0.89
C ARG A 39 -0.21 -6.98 -0.67
N HIS A 40 0.53 -6.70 -1.74
CA HIS A 40 1.83 -6.01 -1.67
C HIS A 40 1.71 -4.63 -1.02
N THR A 41 0.68 -3.84 -1.38
CA THR A 41 0.39 -2.55 -0.74
C THR A 41 0.04 -2.71 0.75
N LEU A 42 -0.85 -3.66 1.09
CA LEU A 42 -1.38 -3.79 2.44
C LEU A 42 -0.40 -4.44 3.42
N LEU A 43 0.36 -5.44 2.98
CA LEU A 43 1.13 -6.33 3.84
C LEU A 43 2.61 -6.48 3.45
N GLY A 44 3.04 -5.88 2.34
CA GLY A 44 4.37 -6.10 1.78
C GLY A 44 4.56 -7.45 1.09
N GLU A 45 5.71 -7.57 0.45
CA GLU A 45 6.21 -8.83 -0.11
C GLU A 45 6.32 -9.93 0.94
N ARG A 46 6.17 -11.19 0.52
CA ARG A 46 6.31 -12.37 1.39
C ARG A 46 7.48 -13.26 1.04
N ASP A 47 8.12 -13.05 -0.10
CA ASP A 47 9.06 -14.02 -0.68
C ASP A 47 10.52 -13.67 -0.41
N GLY A 48 10.80 -13.09 0.76
CA GLY A 48 12.15 -12.71 1.20
C GLY A 48 12.67 -11.41 0.60
N ARG A 49 11.84 -10.68 -0.17
CA ARG A 49 12.15 -9.34 -0.68
C ARG A 49 11.63 -8.28 0.28
N THR A 50 12.45 -7.26 0.56
CA THR A 50 12.09 -6.11 1.39
C THR A 50 11.42 -5.03 0.52
N SER A 51 10.18 -5.26 0.07
CA SER A 51 9.44 -4.30 -0.75
C SER A 51 7.95 -4.26 -0.44
N GLY A 52 7.29 -3.18 -0.89
CA GLY A 52 5.90 -2.86 -0.56
C GLY A 52 5.72 -2.39 0.89
N TRP A 53 4.54 -2.69 1.42
CA TRP A 53 4.00 -2.29 2.73
C TRP A 53 3.83 -0.78 2.90
N HIS A 54 2.63 -0.33 2.57
CA HIS A 54 2.19 1.07 2.65
C HIS A 54 0.97 1.25 3.57
N HIS A 55 0.49 0.19 4.21
CA HIS A 55 -0.68 0.24 5.10
C HIS A 55 -0.33 -0.26 6.50
N ARG A 56 -0.56 0.58 7.49
CA ARG A 56 -0.29 0.29 8.90
C ARG A 56 -1.53 0.57 9.77
N PRO A 57 -2.60 -0.23 9.62
CA PRO A 57 -3.88 0.05 10.25
C PRO A 57 -3.77 0.11 11.78
N GLY A 58 -4.27 1.19 12.37
CA GLY A 58 -4.16 1.53 13.78
C GLY A 58 -2.72 1.77 14.25
N GLY A 59 -1.78 2.03 13.34
CA GLY A 59 -0.36 2.15 13.68
C GLY A 59 0.23 0.83 14.18
N ILE A 60 -0.21 -0.29 13.61
CA ILE A 60 0.23 -1.63 14.01
C ILE A 60 1.02 -2.29 12.89
N ASP A 61 2.22 -2.74 13.23
CA ASP A 61 3.08 -3.52 12.34
C ASP A 61 2.51 -4.93 12.12
N PRO A 62 2.43 -5.43 10.87
CA PRO A 62 2.08 -6.81 10.60
C PRO A 62 3.24 -7.76 10.96
N PRO A 63 2.98 -9.07 11.17
CA PRO A 63 4.02 -10.04 11.45
C PRO A 63 5.05 -10.10 10.31
N GLY A 64 6.33 -9.98 10.67
CA GLY A 64 7.45 -9.96 9.73
C GLY A 64 7.71 -8.59 9.08
N ALA A 65 7.08 -7.52 9.56
CA ALA A 65 7.49 -6.15 9.24
C ALA A 65 7.54 -5.32 10.52
N LYS A 66 8.34 -4.26 10.52
CA LYS A 66 8.47 -3.34 11.65
C LYS A 66 8.77 -1.93 11.15
N LEU A 67 8.04 -0.95 11.66
CA LEU A 67 8.41 0.45 11.52
C LEU A 67 9.50 0.75 12.55
N ILE A 68 10.68 1.15 12.07
CA ILE A 68 11.83 1.49 12.92
C ILE A 68 11.67 2.93 13.44
N LYS A 69 11.39 3.86 12.52
CA LYS A 69 11.25 5.29 12.84
C LYS A 69 10.40 5.98 11.78
N VAL A 70 9.50 6.86 12.21
CA VAL A 70 8.85 7.84 11.33
C VAL A 70 9.86 8.94 11.00
N THR A 71 10.11 9.19 9.71
CA THR A 71 11.08 10.18 9.25
C THR A 71 10.45 11.51 8.87
N LYS A 72 9.20 11.49 8.39
CA LYS A 72 8.43 12.69 8.06
C LYS A 72 6.94 12.36 8.08
N ARG A 73 6.09 13.30 8.50
CA ARG A 73 4.63 13.16 8.52
C ARG A 73 3.98 14.42 7.97
N ASP A 74 2.89 14.25 7.24
CA ASP A 74 1.94 15.32 6.94
C ASP A 74 0.82 15.25 7.96
N ASP A 75 0.73 16.26 8.83
CA ASP A 75 -0.24 16.30 9.93
C ASP A 75 -1.67 16.53 9.43
N ARG A 76 -1.86 17.05 8.21
CA ARG A 76 -3.20 17.26 7.63
C ARG A 76 -3.82 15.96 7.16
N THR A 77 -3.04 15.14 6.46
CA THR A 77 -3.54 13.89 5.87
C THR A 77 -3.26 12.68 6.75
N GLY A 78 -2.20 12.72 7.57
CA GLY A 78 -1.71 11.59 8.33
C GLY A 78 -0.77 10.68 7.53
N VAL A 79 -0.48 10.99 6.26
CA VAL A 79 0.53 10.28 5.44
C VAL A 79 1.90 10.49 6.03
N TYR A 80 2.76 9.47 5.97
CA TYR A 80 4.11 9.58 6.53
C TYR A 80 5.14 8.69 5.85
N ASN A 81 6.40 9.08 5.95
CA ASN A 81 7.55 8.27 5.56
C ASN A 81 8.13 7.60 6.81
N GLY A 82 8.66 6.39 6.64
CA GLY A 82 9.29 5.67 7.72
C GLY A 82 10.43 4.76 7.27
N LYS A 83 11.46 4.66 8.11
CA LYS A 83 12.44 3.57 8.03
C LYS A 83 11.78 2.29 8.49
N VAL A 84 11.92 1.22 7.73
CA VAL A 84 11.26 -0.06 8.00
C VAL A 84 12.25 -1.20 7.91
N ALA A 85 12.00 -2.26 8.66
CA ALA A 85 12.63 -3.56 8.47
C ALA A 85 11.57 -4.62 8.15
N MET A 86 11.94 -5.59 7.34
CA MET A 86 11.14 -6.79 7.10
C MET A 86 11.94 -8.03 7.45
N GLN A 87 11.24 -9.03 7.98
CA GLN A 87 11.81 -10.31 8.27
C GLN A 87 11.80 -11.16 7.00
N ASN A 88 12.97 -11.63 6.57
CA ASN A 88 13.08 -12.66 5.55
C ASN A 88 12.48 -13.95 6.12
N ARG A 89 11.39 -14.43 5.51
CA ARG A 89 10.67 -15.62 6.00
C ARG A 89 11.44 -16.93 5.81
N ARG A 90 12.46 -16.95 4.95
CA ARG A 90 13.25 -18.16 4.67
C ARG A 90 14.26 -18.45 5.78
N ASN A 91 14.90 -17.42 6.33
CA ASN A 91 15.97 -17.56 7.32
C ASN A 91 15.70 -16.82 8.64
N GLY A 92 14.61 -16.04 8.73
CA GLY A 92 14.22 -15.30 9.94
C GLY A 92 14.97 -13.99 10.16
N GLU A 93 15.89 -13.60 9.28
CA GLU A 93 16.71 -12.39 9.43
C GLU A 93 15.89 -11.12 9.18
N TRP A 94 16.17 -10.08 9.95
CA TRP A 94 15.58 -8.76 9.74
C TRP A 94 16.48 -7.92 8.83
N GLN A 95 15.89 -7.35 7.78
CA GLN A 95 16.59 -6.51 6.82
C GLN A 95 15.91 -5.15 6.72
N GLU A 96 16.69 -4.08 6.88
CA GLU A 96 16.21 -2.72 6.67
C GLU A 96 15.96 -2.45 5.18
N LYS A 97 14.84 -1.79 4.88
CA LYS A 97 14.56 -1.33 3.52
C LYS A 97 15.35 -0.06 3.26
N ARG A 98 16.31 -0.10 2.34
CA ARG A 98 17.21 1.03 2.01
C ARG A 98 16.45 2.35 1.75
N GLY A 99 15.33 2.30 1.02
CA GLY A 99 14.50 3.48 0.72
C GLY A 99 13.36 3.76 1.71
N GLY A 100 13.21 2.97 2.78
CA GLY A 100 12.06 3.07 3.67
C GLY A 100 10.73 2.76 2.97
N SER A 101 9.63 3.23 3.56
CA SER A 101 8.28 3.16 2.97
C SER A 101 7.48 4.41 3.28
N THR A 102 6.54 4.73 2.40
CA THR A 102 5.49 5.71 2.65
C THR A 102 4.22 5.00 3.10
N PHE A 103 3.44 5.62 3.98
CA PHE A 103 2.30 4.99 4.60
C PHE A 103 1.04 5.83 4.47
N PHE A 104 -0.07 5.13 4.23
CA PHE A 104 -1.40 5.68 4.32
C PHE A 104 -1.72 6.06 5.77
N PRO A 105 -2.69 6.93 6.01
CA PRO A 105 -3.08 7.31 7.37
C PRO A 105 -3.43 6.08 8.21
N ASP A 106 -2.94 6.03 9.45
CA ASP A 106 -3.09 4.84 10.30
C ASP A 106 -4.57 4.49 10.57
N HIS A 107 -5.49 5.45 10.49
CA HIS A 107 -6.92 5.20 10.68
C HIS A 107 -7.63 4.58 9.47
N TRP A 108 -6.98 4.55 8.28
CA TRP A 108 -7.57 3.97 7.08
C TRP A 108 -7.72 2.46 7.19
N THR A 109 -8.85 1.95 6.71
CA THR A 109 -9.09 0.52 6.55
C THR A 109 -8.42 -0.01 5.28
N PRO A 110 -8.28 -1.34 5.12
CA PRO A 110 -7.81 -1.94 3.87
C PRO A 110 -8.68 -1.55 2.66
N GLN A 111 -9.98 -1.31 2.89
CA GLN A 111 -10.90 -0.88 1.86
C GLN A 111 -10.66 0.58 1.47
N ASP A 112 -10.37 1.46 2.44
CA ASP A 112 -10.05 2.87 2.14
C ASP A 112 -8.79 2.97 1.29
N VAL A 113 -7.76 2.18 1.60
CA VAL A 113 -6.52 2.10 0.79
C VAL A 113 -6.82 1.61 -0.63
N ASP A 114 -7.56 0.52 -0.77
CA ASP A 114 -7.94 -0.05 -2.08
C ASP A 114 -8.76 0.95 -2.91
N ASN A 115 -9.73 1.60 -2.28
CA ASN A 115 -10.56 2.64 -2.89
C ASN A 115 -9.73 3.85 -3.30
N ALA A 116 -8.84 4.34 -2.44
CA ALA A 116 -8.03 5.51 -2.71
C ALA A 116 -7.13 5.30 -3.93
N VAL A 117 -6.44 4.16 -4.00
CA VAL A 117 -5.58 3.84 -5.13
C VAL A 117 -6.40 3.68 -6.41
N THR A 118 -7.51 2.95 -6.34
CA THR A 118 -8.38 2.70 -7.51
C THR A 118 -9.02 4.00 -8.03
N ARG A 119 -9.62 4.79 -7.14
CA ARG A 119 -10.27 6.06 -7.51
C ARG A 119 -9.27 7.14 -7.90
N GLY A 120 -8.10 7.18 -7.27
CA GLY A 120 -7.03 8.10 -7.65
C GLY A 120 -6.47 7.79 -9.04
N PHE A 121 -6.36 6.51 -9.41
CA PHE A 121 -5.92 6.09 -10.74
C PHE A 121 -6.97 6.34 -11.84
N ASN A 122 -8.26 6.25 -11.49
CA ASN A 122 -9.38 6.48 -12.41
C ASN A 122 -9.92 7.92 -12.35
N SER A 123 -9.24 8.82 -11.64
CA SER A 123 -9.62 10.23 -11.54
C SER A 123 -9.44 10.93 -12.90
N PRO A 124 -10.29 11.90 -13.27
CA PRO A 124 -10.07 12.72 -14.46
C PRO A 124 -8.73 13.48 -14.43
N ASP A 125 -8.23 13.81 -13.23
CA ASP A 125 -6.96 14.55 -13.03
C ASP A 125 -5.73 13.62 -12.93
N VAL A 126 -5.88 12.33 -13.21
CA VAL A 126 -4.75 11.39 -13.16
C VAL A 126 -3.73 11.75 -14.23
N VAL A 127 -2.46 11.85 -13.83
CA VAL A 127 -1.35 12.00 -14.77
C VAL A 127 -0.74 10.63 -15.01
N LYS A 128 -0.69 10.19 -16.26
CA LYS A 128 -0.11 8.92 -16.69
C LYS A 128 1.02 9.19 -17.67
N ASP A 129 2.18 8.60 -17.38
CA ASP A 129 3.36 8.64 -18.23
C ASP A 129 3.50 7.27 -18.92
N PRO A 130 3.20 7.18 -20.22
CA PRO A 130 3.27 5.92 -20.97
C PRO A 130 4.71 5.45 -21.23
N GLU A 131 5.71 6.33 -21.21
CA GLU A 131 7.11 5.95 -21.42
C GLU A 131 7.66 5.20 -20.22
N THR A 132 7.28 5.63 -19.01
CA THR A 132 7.77 5.02 -17.77
C THR A 132 6.77 4.10 -17.08
N GLY A 133 5.53 4.04 -17.56
CA GLY A 133 4.43 3.31 -16.94
C GLY A 133 4.07 3.84 -15.55
N ARG A 134 4.40 5.10 -15.26
CA ARG A 134 4.12 5.74 -13.96
C ARG A 134 2.82 6.51 -14.01
N TRP A 135 2.15 6.59 -12.87
CA TRP A 135 1.02 7.48 -12.71
C TRP A 135 1.12 8.26 -11.40
N SER A 136 0.49 9.43 -11.38
CA SER A 136 0.24 10.19 -10.17
C SER A 136 -1.19 10.73 -10.14
N GLY A 137 -1.75 10.83 -8.94
CA GLY A 137 -3.12 11.24 -8.73
C GLY A 137 -3.38 11.65 -7.29
N LYS A 138 -4.64 11.87 -6.96
CA LYS A 138 -5.04 12.31 -5.62
C LYS A 138 -6.35 11.69 -5.20
N TYR A 139 -6.48 11.40 -3.92
CA TYR A 139 -7.75 10.99 -3.30
C TYR A 139 -7.81 11.53 -1.87
N ASP A 140 -8.90 12.22 -1.52
CA ASP A 140 -9.13 12.73 -0.16
C ASP A 140 -7.93 13.49 0.45
N GLY A 141 -7.35 14.42 -0.33
CA GLY A 141 -6.17 15.18 0.09
C GLY A 141 -4.83 14.43 -0.03
N VAL A 142 -4.83 13.10 -0.11
CA VAL A 142 -3.63 12.24 -0.21
C VAL A 142 -3.14 12.21 -1.66
N HIS A 143 -1.87 12.57 -1.87
CA HIS A 143 -1.20 12.37 -3.15
C HIS A 143 -0.81 10.90 -3.30
N LEU A 144 -1.01 10.37 -4.49
CA LEU A 144 -0.76 8.98 -4.85
C LEU A 144 0.21 8.94 -6.01
N LYS A 145 1.13 7.97 -5.98
CA LYS A 145 1.96 7.59 -7.12
C LYS A 145 1.92 6.09 -7.29
N GLY A 146 2.25 5.62 -8.47
CA GLY A 146 2.27 4.20 -8.72
C GLY A 146 2.74 3.83 -10.11
N PHE A 147 2.46 2.59 -10.46
CA PHE A 147 2.75 2.01 -11.76
C PHE A 147 1.49 1.44 -12.39
N TYR A 148 1.42 1.50 -13.70
CA TYR A 148 0.39 0.90 -14.53
C TYR A 148 1.04 0.29 -15.77
N ASP A 149 0.29 -0.54 -16.47
CA ASP A 149 0.69 -1.11 -17.74
C ASP A 149 0.27 -0.15 -18.88
N PRO A 150 1.21 0.44 -19.64
CA PRO A 150 0.89 1.34 -20.75
C PRO A 150 0.14 0.68 -21.90
N GLU A 151 0.35 -0.62 -22.14
CA GLU A 151 -0.26 -1.35 -23.26
C GLU A 151 -1.74 -1.64 -22.97
N THR A 152 -2.04 -2.08 -21.74
CA THR A 152 -3.40 -2.45 -21.35
C THR A 152 -4.16 -1.34 -20.61
N GLY A 153 -3.47 -0.30 -20.17
CA GLY A 153 -4.00 0.75 -19.29
C GLY A 153 -4.26 0.28 -17.85
N THR A 154 -3.85 -0.94 -17.49
CA THR A 154 -4.24 -1.59 -16.24
C THR A 154 -3.41 -1.09 -15.04
N LEU A 155 -4.10 -0.77 -13.94
CA LEU A 155 -3.46 -0.42 -12.67
C LEU A 155 -2.63 -1.59 -12.11
N SER A 156 -1.33 -1.37 -11.95
CA SER A 156 -0.42 -2.36 -11.35
C SER A 156 -0.25 -2.12 -9.85
N HIS A 157 0.11 -0.90 -9.43
CA HIS A 157 0.41 -0.61 -8.03
C HIS A 157 0.18 0.87 -7.70
N GLY A 158 -0.03 1.18 -6.41
CA GLY A 158 -0.11 2.54 -5.91
C GLY A 158 0.24 2.65 -4.43
N TYR A 159 0.82 3.79 -4.06
CA TYR A 159 1.27 4.14 -2.72
C TYR A 159 1.09 5.65 -2.47
N PRO A 160 0.97 6.08 -1.20
CA PRO A 160 0.80 7.49 -0.88
C PRO A 160 2.15 8.19 -0.91
N THR A 161 2.13 9.50 -1.16
CA THR A 161 3.32 10.35 -1.10
C THR A 161 3.02 11.61 -0.31
N LEU A 162 4.02 12.12 0.39
CA LEU A 162 3.96 13.45 0.98
C LEU A 162 3.91 14.51 -0.13
N PRO A 163 3.25 15.67 0.11
CA PRO A 163 3.28 16.80 -0.83
C PRO A 163 4.72 17.18 -1.20
N GLY A 164 5.00 17.34 -2.49
CA GLY A 164 6.34 17.68 -3.01
C GLY A 164 7.40 16.58 -2.88
N GLY A 165 7.02 15.36 -2.47
CA GLY A 165 7.95 14.24 -2.28
C GLY A 165 8.10 13.32 -3.50
N THR A 166 9.34 12.94 -3.78
CA THR A 166 9.69 11.62 -4.34
C THR A 166 9.96 10.66 -3.16
N PRO A 167 9.72 9.34 -3.29
CA PRO A 167 10.00 8.38 -2.22
C PRO A 167 11.42 8.48 -1.66
#